data_AF-A0A2I0NV96-F1
#
_entry.id   AF-A0A2I0NV96-F1
#
_cell.length_a   1.000
_cell.length_b   1.000
_cell.length_c   1.000
_cell.angle_alpha   90.00
_cell.angle_beta   90.00
_cell.angle_gamma   90.00
#
_symmetry.space_group_name_H-M   'P 1'
#
loop_
_entity.id
_entity.type
_entity.pdbx_description
1 polymer ?
#
loop_
_entity_poly.entity_id
_entity_poly.type
_entity_poly.pdbx_seq_one_letter_code
_entity_poly.pdbx_strand_id
1 'polypeptide(L)' 'FFLGILCSILIADSLSTIIIAATGLTGWIKFIVSFVLYAVLFFGILYIIEKTLGIRFFDFFHE' A
#
# COMPACT_ATOMS: atom_id res chain seq x y z
N PHE A 1 5.57 -14.60 -4.83
CA PHE A 1 4.77 -13.65 -5.63
C PHE A 1 3.42 -13.35 -4.97
N PHE A 2 2.42 -14.24 -5.04
CA PHE A 2 1.09 -14.02 -4.46
C PHE A 2 1.07 -13.68 -2.97
N LEU A 3 1.89 -14.36 -2.14
CA LEU A 3 1.93 -14.11 -0.70
C LEU A 3 2.41 -12.69 -0.34
N GLY A 4 3.38 -12.14 -1.09
CA GLY A 4 3.91 -10.79 -0.86
C GLY A 4 2.91 -9.69 -1.24
N ILE A 5 2.15 -9.92 -2.31
CA ILE A 5 1.05 -9.02 -2.72
C ILE A 5 -0.07 -9.06 -1.69
N LEU A 6 -0.50 -10.26 -1.28
CA LEU A 6 -1.57 -10.43 -0.27
C LEU A 6 -1.18 -9.77 1.07
N CYS A 7 0.08 -9.93 1.48
CA CYS A 7 0.61 -9.29 2.68
C CYS A 7 0.64 -7.76 2.54
N SER A 8 1.06 -7.24 1.38
CA SER A 8 1.05 -5.79 1.11
C SER A 8 -0.35 -5.20 1.17
N ILE A 9 -1.35 -5.90 0.61
CA ILE A 9 -2.75 -5.47 0.65
C ILE A 9 -3.23 -5.36 2.10
N LEU A 10 -3.02 -6.41 2.91
CA LEU A 10 -3.48 -6.44 4.31
C LEU A 10 -2.81 -5.36 5.16
N ILE A 11 -1.50 -5.16 4.99
CA ILE A 11 -0.74 -4.15 5.74
C ILE A 11 -1.16 -2.75 5.29
N ALA A 12 -1.25 -2.49 3.99
CA ALA A 12 -1.65 -1.19 3.45
C ALA A 12 -3.07 -0.82 3.88
N ASP A 13 -4.01 -1.77 3.82
CA ASP A 13 -5.39 -1.57 4.25
C ASP A 13 -5.47 -1.23 5.75
N SER A 14 -4.81 -2.03 6.59
CA SER A 14 -4.78 -1.82 8.04
C SER A 14 -4.14 -0.48 8.42
N LEU A 15 -2.98 -0.14 7.84
CA LEU A 15 -2.31 1.14 8.12
C LEU A 15 -3.14 2.33 7.63
N SER A 16 -3.69 2.24 6.42
CA SER A 16 -4.49 3.33 5.85
C SER A 16 -5.72 3.61 6.72
N THR A 17 -6.39 2.56 7.21
CA THR A 17 -7.55 2.68 8.09
C THR A 17 -7.18 3.31 9.44
N ILE A 18 -6.06 2.91 10.05
CA ILE A 18 -5.58 3.49 11.31
C ILE A 18 -5.27 4.98 11.16
N ILE A 19 -4.56 5.35 10.09
CA ILE A 19 -4.17 6.75 9.83
C ILE A 19 -5.40 7.61 9.54
N ILE A 20 -6.35 7.10 8.74
CA ILE A 20 -7.61 7.80 8.45
C ILE A 20 -8.48 7.93 9.70
N ALA A 21 -8.51 6.92 10.57
CA ALA A 21 -9.23 6.99 11.85
C ALA A 21 -8.63 8.06 12.78
N ALA A 22 -7.31 8.22 12.79
CA ALA A 22 -6.62 9.20 13.63
C ALA A 22 -6.78 10.66 13.14
N THR A 23 -7.04 10.87 11.85
CA THR A 23 -7.10 12.22 11.26
C THR A 23 -8.46 12.90 11.40
N GLY A 24 -9.51 12.17 11.83
CA GLY A 24 -10.84 12.74 12.03
C GLY A 24 -11.50 13.31 10.76
N LEU A 25 -10.99 12.95 9.57
CA LEU A 25 -11.48 13.44 8.29
C LEU A 25 -12.88 12.88 8.00
N THR A 26 -13.77 13.74 7.50
CA THR A 26 -15.15 13.38 7.13
C THR A 26 -15.45 13.79 5.69
N GLY A 27 -16.47 13.17 5.09
CA GLY A 27 -16.94 13.47 3.74
C GLY A 27 -15.97 13.09 2.61
N TRP A 28 -16.00 13.83 1.51
CA TRP A 28 -15.25 13.56 0.28
C TRP A 28 -13.73 13.61 0.46
N ILE A 29 -13.25 14.42 1.41
CA ILE A 29 -11.82 14.55 1.71
C ILE A 29 -11.27 13.25 2.27
N LYS A 30 -12.02 12.58 3.17
CA LYS A 30 -11.65 11.26 3.69
C LYS A 30 -11.46 10.25 2.56
N PHE A 31 -12.36 10.25 1.57
CA PHE A 31 -12.31 9.32 0.45
C PHE A 31 -11.04 9.50 -0.39
N ILE A 32 -10.75 10.74 -0.78
CA ILE A 32 -9.56 11.07 -1.59
C ILE A 32 -8.28 10.75 -0.81
N VAL A 33 -8.18 11.19 0.44
CA VAL A 33 -7.00 10.96 1.28
C VAL A 33 -6.80 9.47 1.53
N SER A 34 -7.87 8.71 1.80
CA SER A 34 -7.78 7.26 2.00
C SER A 34 -7.30 6.54 0.75
N PHE A 35 -7.78 6.94 -0.43
CA PHE A 35 -7.35 6.37 -1.70
C PHE A 35 -5.86 6.63 -1.98
N VAL A 36 -5.43 7.89 -1.84
CA VAL A 36 -4.03 8.28 -2.08
C VAL A 36 -3.11 7.61 -1.06
N LEU A 37 -3.50 7.61 0.22
CA LEU A 37 -2.71 7.02 1.30
C LEU A 37 -2.57 5.51 1.13
N TYR A 38 -3.67 4.82 0.79
CA TYR A 38 -3.65 3.39 0.50
C TYR A 38 -2.73 3.08 -0.68
N ALA A 39 -2.81 3.84 -1.78
CA ALA A 39 -1.97 3.63 -2.94
C ALA A 39 -0.47 3.81 -2.60
N VAL A 40 -0.12 4.89 -1.90
CA VAL A 40 1.28 5.16 -1.49
C VAL A 40 1.80 4.06 -0.56
N LEU A 41 1.01 3.63 0.42
CA LEU A 41 1.38 2.54 1.34
C LEU A 41 1.54 1.22 0.60
N PHE A 42 0.60 0.89 -0.29
CA PHE A 42 0.62 -0.34 -1.05
C PHE A 42 1.88 -0.44 -1.91
N PHE A 43 2.18 0.58 -2.73
CA PHE A 43 3.38 0.61 -3.55
C PHE A 43 4.67 0.65 -2.71
N GLY A 44 4.68 1.40 -1.61
CA GLY A 44 5.82 1.47 -0.70
C GLY A 44 6.15 0.13 -0.04
N ILE A 45 5.12 -0.60 0.44
CA ILE A 45 5.30 -1.92 1.04
C ILE A 45 5.73 -2.94 -0.01
N LEU A 46 5.16 -2.88 -1.22
CA LEU A 46 5.55 -3.74 -2.34
C LEU A 46 7.03 -3.55 -2.69
N TYR A 47 7.50 -2.30 -2.72
CA TYR A 47 8.91 -1.96 -2.95
C TYR A 47 9.83 -2.48 -1.84
N ILE A 48 9.42 -2.35 -0.57
CA ILE A 48 10.20 -2.89 0.57
C ILE A 48 10.26 -4.42 0.48
N ILE A 49 9.15 -5.10 0.21
CA ILE A 49 9.09 -6.55 0.09
C ILE A 49 9.95 -7.05 -1.09
N GLU A 50 9.91 -6.36 -2.24
CA GLU A 50 10.80 -6.64 -3.37
C GLU A 50 12.28 -6.54 -2.96
N LYS A 51 12.66 -5.45 -2.27
CA LYS A 51 14.04 -5.22 -1.84
C LYS A 51 14.51 -6.20 -0.75
N THR A 52 13.63 -6.60 0.17
CA THR A 52 13.96 -7.50 1.28
C THR A 52 14.02 -8.96 0.86
N LEU A 53 13.10 -9.42 0.00
CA LEU A 53 13.04 -10.82 -0.43
C LEU A 53 13.85 -11.09 -1.71
N GLY A 54 14.35 -10.05 -2.39
CA GLY A 54 15.06 -10.19 -3.67
C GLY A 54 14.16 -10.73 -4.79
N ILE A 55 12.84 -10.68 -4.60
CA ILE A 55 11.85 -11.14 -5.58
C ILE A 55 11.52 -9.95 -6.47
N ARG A 56 11.87 -10.05 -7.75
CA ARG A 56 11.60 -9.02 -8.76
C ARG A 56 10.11 -9.01 -9.14
N PHE A 57 9.33 -8.08 -8.59
CA PHE A 57 7.92 -7.89 -8.93
C PHE A 57 7.73 -6.86 -10.05
N PHE A 58 8.54 -5.80 -10.05
CA PHE A 58 8.47 -4.70 -11.03
C PHE A 58 9.33 -4.89 -12.28
N ASP A 59 10.07 -6.00 -12.40
CA ASP A 59 10.92 -6.28 -13.56
C ASP A 59 10.12 -6.66 -14.83
N PHE A 60 8.79 -6.61 -14.76
CA PHE A 60 7.89 -6.73 -15.91
C PHE A 60 7.85 -5.47 -16.80
N PHE A 61 8.57 -4.40 -16.45
CA PHE A 61 8.62 -3.13 -17.19
C PHE A 61 9.99 -2.82 -17.78
N HIS A 62 10.95 -3.75 -17.69
CA HIS A 62 12.30 -3.61 -18.24
C HIS A 62 12.50 -4.64 -19.37
N GLU A 63 11.76 -4.46 -20.46
CA GLU A 63 12.08 -5.05 -21.77
C GLU A 63 11.92 -3.98 -22.86
#